data_AF-K5WL17-F1
#
_entry.id   AF-K5WL17-F1
#
_cell.length_a   1.000
_cell.length_b   1.000
_cell.length_c   1.000
_cell.angle_alpha   90.00
_cell.angle_beta   90.00
_cell.angle_gamma   90.00
#
_symmetry.space_group_name_H-M   'P 1'
#
loop_
_entity.id
_entity.type
_entity.pdbx_description
1 polymer ?
#
loop_
_entity_poly.entity_id
_entity_poly.type
_entity_poly.pdbx_seq_one_letter_code
_entity_poly.pdbx_strand_id
1 'polypeptide(L)'
;MPPMAFTGIVTKAGVMRKTATVTVSRLVAHPRTGKMLERSKKFLTHDEHNEMRLNDQVVIRNCPPISARKRFKLETVLKSPEREREEHHRRQAEEAAAAVKTQLQAAVA
;
A
#
# COMPACT_ATOMS: atom_id res chain seq x y z
N MET A 1 23.02 7.59 -13.08
CA MET A 1 21.64 7.60 -13.61
C MET A 1 20.72 7.15 -12.49
N PRO A 2 19.66 7.90 -12.14
CA PRO A 2 18.80 7.51 -11.03
C PRO A 2 18.02 6.22 -11.35
N PRO A 3 17.78 5.35 -10.35
CA PRO A 3 17.01 4.14 -10.51
C PRO A 3 15.56 4.47 -10.89
N MET A 4 14.95 3.61 -11.71
CA MET A 4 13.58 3.84 -12.18
C MET A 4 12.59 3.49 -11.07
N ALA A 5 11.91 4.50 -10.54
CA ALA A 5 10.89 4.36 -9.50
C ALA A 5 9.49 4.72 -10.06
N PHE A 6 8.47 3.99 -9.63
CA PHE A 6 7.08 4.27 -9.95
C PHE A 6 6.24 4.31 -8.69
N THR A 7 5.28 5.23 -8.66
CA THR A 7 4.24 5.29 -7.64
C THR A 7 2.98 4.59 -8.13
N GLY A 8 2.38 3.72 -7.32
CA GLY A 8 1.16 3.00 -7.70
C GLY A 8 0.35 2.54 -6.51
N ILE A 9 -0.78 1.89 -6.80
CA ILE A 9 -1.71 1.35 -5.81
C ILE A 9 -1.65 -0.17 -5.85
N VAL A 10 -1.61 -0.81 -4.68
CA VAL A 10 -1.64 -2.28 -4.56
C VAL A 10 -3.05 -2.78 -4.86
N THR A 11 -3.21 -3.53 -5.96
CA THR A 11 -4.51 -4.09 -6.38
C THR A 11 -4.71 -5.51 -5.88
N LYS A 12 -3.64 -6.29 -5.71
CA LYS A 12 -3.70 -7.65 -5.19
C LYS A 12 -2.56 -7.90 -4.20
N ALA A 13 -2.91 -8.26 -2.98
CA ALA A 13 -2.02 -8.77 -1.95
C ALA A 13 -2.58 -10.11 -1.43
N GLY A 14 -1.71 -11.03 -0.99
CA GLY A 14 -2.12 -12.32 -0.39
C GLY A 14 -2.49 -13.46 -1.36
N VAL A 15 -2.66 -13.19 -2.67
CA VAL A 15 -2.95 -14.24 -3.67
C VAL A 15 -1.70 -15.05 -4.05
N MET A 16 -0.53 -14.41 -4.04
CA MET A 16 0.76 -15.03 -4.35
C MET A 16 1.71 -14.86 -3.17
N ARG A 17 2.58 -15.85 -2.93
CA ARG A 17 3.62 -15.74 -1.90
C ARG A 17 4.66 -14.69 -2.30
N LYS A 18 5.04 -13.83 -1.35
CA LYS A 18 6.13 -12.85 -1.47
C LYS A 18 6.00 -11.91 -2.68
N THR A 19 4.76 -11.60 -3.06
CA THR A 19 4.47 -10.85 -4.29
C THR A 19 3.13 -10.14 -4.21
N ALA A 20 3.15 -8.86 -4.56
CA ALA A 20 1.94 -8.08 -4.78
C ALA A 20 1.81 -7.64 -6.24
N THR A 21 0.58 -7.34 -6.66
CA THR A 21 0.34 -6.69 -7.96
C THR A 21 0.07 -5.21 -7.72
N VAL A 22 0.95 -4.36 -8.26
CA VAL A 22 0.84 -2.90 -8.17
C VAL A 22 0.36 -2.36 -9.51
N THR A 23 -0.69 -1.55 -9.47
CA THR A 23 -1.18 -0.83 -10.65
C THR A 23 -0.59 0.58 -10.64
N VAL A 24 0.16 0.90 -11.69
CA VAL A 24 0.73 2.23 -11.92
C VAL A 24 -0.10 2.91 -13.00
N SER A 25 -0.72 4.03 -12.67
CA SER A 25 -1.38 4.91 -13.64
C SER A 25 -0.42 5.98 -14.11
N ARG A 26 -0.55 6.38 -15.38
CA ARG A 26 0.15 7.51 -15.97
C ARG A 26 -0.77 8.22 -16.96
N LEU A 27 -0.66 9.54 -17.03
CA LEU A 27 -1.34 10.33 -18.03
C LEU A 27 -0.49 10.32 -19.31
N VAL A 28 -1.10 9.93 -20.43
CA VAL A 28 -0.46 9.91 -21.75
C VAL A 28 -1.33 10.72 -22.70
N ALA A 29 -0.75 11.68 -23.40
CA ALA A 29 -1.45 12.40 -24.46
C ALA A 29 -1.71 11.47 -25.65
N HIS A 30 -2.93 11.45 -26.17
CA HIS A 30 -3.22 10.74 -27.41
C HIS A 30 -2.42 11.37 -28.57
N PRO A 31 -1.68 10.60 -29.38
CA PRO A 31 -0.72 11.15 -30.36
C PRO A 31 -1.36 12.08 -31.40
N ARG A 32 -2.59 11.77 -31.82
CA ARG A 32 -3.32 12.56 -32.84
C ARG A 32 -4.16 13.70 -32.29
N THR A 33 -4.78 13.53 -31.13
CA THR A 33 -5.84 14.45 -30.63
C THR A 33 -5.38 15.27 -29.43
N GLY A 34 -4.23 14.95 -28.82
CA GLY A 34 -3.73 15.66 -27.64
C GLY A 34 -4.52 15.44 -26.35
N LYS A 35 -5.68 14.76 -26.40
CA LYS A 35 -6.48 14.45 -25.22
C LYS A 35 -5.65 13.63 -24.22
N MET A 36 -5.59 14.06 -22.97
CA MET A 36 -4.92 13.31 -21.91
C MET A 36 -5.75 12.07 -21.57
N LEU A 37 -5.11 10.90 -21.68
CA LEU A 37 -5.71 9.60 -21.38
C LEU A 37 -4.96 8.97 -20.20
N GLU A 38 -5.71 8.47 -19.22
CA GLU A 38 -5.13 7.67 -18.16
C GLU A 38 -4.86 6.26 -18.69
N ARG A 39 -3.60 5.83 -18.64
CA ARG A 39 -3.19 4.45 -18.94
C ARG A 39 -2.65 3.81 -17.68
N SER A 40 -3.17 2.64 -17.35
CA SER A 40 -2.70 1.84 -16.23
C SER A 40 -1.92 0.62 -16.70
N LYS A 41 -0.86 0.26 -15.97
CA LYS A 41 -0.11 -0.98 -16.17
C LYS A 41 0.08 -1.68 -14.83
N LYS A 42 -0.12 -2.99 -14.83
CA LYS A 42 0.08 -3.86 -13.67
C LYS A 42 1.51 -4.38 -13.66
N PHE A 43 2.18 -4.26 -12.52
CA PHE A 43 3.51 -4.76 -12.26
C PHE A 43 3.46 -5.79 -11.14
N LEU A 44 4.24 -6.87 -11.29
CA LEU A 44 4.46 -7.82 -10.22
C LEU A 44 5.67 -7.36 -9.41
N THR A 45 5.41 -7.04 -8.15
CA THR A 45 6.39 -6.49 -7.22
C THR A 45 6.80 -7.55 -6.21
N HIS A 46 8.09 -7.70 -5.99
CA HIS A 46 8.63 -8.58 -4.97
C HIS A 46 8.64 -7.89 -3.60
N ASP A 47 8.25 -8.67 -2.60
CA ASP A 47 8.18 -8.30 -1.20
C ASP A 47 8.48 -9.53 -0.37
N GLU A 48 9.57 -9.53 0.37
CA GLU A 48 10.00 -10.69 1.15
C GLU A 48 9.20 -10.86 2.44
N HIS A 49 8.78 -9.74 3.04
CA HIS A 49 8.13 -9.67 4.33
C HIS A 49 6.60 -9.60 4.22
N ASN A 50 6.05 -9.51 3.00
CA ASN A 50 4.62 -9.31 2.75
C ASN A 50 4.06 -8.08 3.50
N GLU A 51 4.81 -6.99 3.47
CA GLU A 51 4.42 -5.74 4.12
C GLU A 51 3.26 -5.04 3.40
N MET A 52 3.12 -5.28 2.09
CA MET A 52 2.07 -4.67 1.26
C MET A 52 0.68 -5.23 1.57
N ARG A 53 -0.26 -4.34 1.91
CA ARG A 53 -1.69 -4.65 2.03
C ARG A 53 -2.47 -4.16 0.82
N LEU A 54 -3.75 -4.51 0.78
CA LEU A 54 -4.66 -4.06 -0.28
C LEU A 54 -4.86 -2.55 -0.18
N ASN A 55 -4.92 -1.88 -1.34
CA ASN A 55 -5.13 -0.43 -1.46
C ASN A 55 -4.02 0.46 -0.87
N ASP A 56 -2.86 -0.12 -0.51
CA ASP A 56 -1.70 0.67 -0.13
C ASP A 56 -1.16 1.47 -1.32
N GLN A 57 -0.73 2.70 -1.05
CA GLN A 57 0.01 3.52 -2.00
C GLN A 57 1.50 3.26 -1.80
N VAL A 58 2.18 2.77 -2.83
CA VAL A 58 3.56 2.29 -2.74
C VAL A 58 4.45 2.86 -3.84
N VAL A 59 5.73 2.98 -3.53
CA VAL A 59 6.81 3.24 -4.47
C VAL A 59 7.51 1.93 -4.79
N ILE A 60 7.58 1.59 -6.07
CA ILE A 60 8.26 0.40 -6.57
C ILE A 60 9.49 0.80 -7.37
N ARG A 61 10.59 0.07 -7.20
CA ARG A 61 11.86 0.30 -7.91
C ARG A 61 12.18 -0.88 -8.81
N ASN A 62 12.85 -0.60 -9.94
CA ASN A 62 13.45 -1.66 -10.74
C ASN A 62 14.46 -2.51 -9.94
N CYS A 63 14.46 -3.82 -10.19
CA CYS A 63 15.40 -4.76 -9.59
C CYS A 63 15.87 -5.79 -10.63
N PRO A 64 16.90 -6.60 -10.33
CA PRO A 64 17.23 -7.77 -11.12
C PRO A 64 16.01 -8.69 -11.30
N PRO A 65 15.94 -9.50 -12.36
CA PRO A 65 14.83 -10.43 -12.56
C PRO A 65 14.78 -11.45 -11.43
N ILE A 66 13.69 -11.44 -10.65
CA ILE A 66 13.43 -12.40 -9.57
C ILE A 66 12.60 -13.57 -10.10
N SER A 67 11.78 -13.31 -11.11
CA SER A 67 11.07 -14.34 -11.87
C SER A 67 10.87 -13.88 -13.31
N ALA A 68 10.24 -14.72 -14.14
CA ALA A 68 9.94 -14.39 -15.54
C ALA A 68 9.27 -13.01 -15.75
N ARG A 69 8.43 -12.57 -14.80
CA ARG A 69 7.67 -11.31 -14.87
C ARG A 69 7.93 -10.33 -13.73
N LYS A 70 8.60 -10.74 -12.65
CA LYS A 70 8.90 -9.90 -11.48
C LYS A 70 10.24 -9.21 -11.67
N ARG A 71 10.20 -7.90 -11.94
CA ARG A 71 11.37 -7.03 -12.15
C ARG A 71 11.34 -5.76 -11.29
N PHE A 72 10.42 -5.73 -10.33
CA PHE A 72 10.24 -4.60 -9.42
C PHE A 72 10.26 -5.10 -7.98
N LYS A 73 10.84 -4.29 -7.08
CA LYS A 73 10.82 -4.50 -5.64
C LYS A 73 10.13 -3.34 -4.93
N LEU A 74 9.60 -3.58 -3.74
CA LEU A 74 9.10 -2.53 -2.86
C LEU A 74 10.26 -1.63 -2.41
N GLU A 75 10.08 -0.31 -2.49
CA GLU A 75 11.05 0.67 -1.98
C GLU A 75 10.49 1.42 -0.77
N THR A 76 9.26 1.93 -0.86
CA THR A 76 8.64 2.69 0.23
C THR A 76 7.13 2.55 0.18
N VAL A 77 6.50 2.40 1.35
CA VAL A 77 5.04 2.50 1.48
C VAL A 77 4.70 3.93 1.87
N LEU A 78 3.88 4.61 1.07
CA LEU A 78 3.52 6.02 1.27
C LEU A 78 2.29 6.15 2.17
N LYS A 79 1.26 5.34 1.90
CA LYS A 79 0.00 5.37 2.65
C LYS A 79 -0.53 3.96 2.81
N SER A 80 -0.92 3.62 4.04
CA SER A 80 -1.53 2.33 4.37
C SER A 80 -2.86 2.55 5.09
N PRO A 81 -3.96 2.74 4.34
CA PRO A 81 -5.26 3.08 4.91
C PRO A 81 -5.81 2.01 5.86
N GLU A 82 -5.48 0.73 5.64
CA GLU A 82 -5.91 -0.34 6.54
C GLU A 82 -5.15 -0.32 7.88
N ARG A 83 -3.84 -0.01 7.85
CA ARG A 83 -3.03 0.08 9.09
C ARG A 83 -3.51 1.24 9.96
N GLU A 84 -3.76 2.39 9.36
CA GLU A 84 -4.27 3.58 10.05
C GLU A 84 -5.63 3.31 10.72
N ARG A 85 -6.52 2.57 10.06
CA ARG A 85 -7.83 2.18 10.62
C ARG A 85 -7.68 1.23 11.81
N GLU A 86 -6.82 0.21 11.70
CA GLU A 86 -6.54 -0.72 12.80
C GLU A 86 -5.98 -0.01 14.03
N GLU A 87 -5.01 0.89 13.83
CA GLU A 87 -4.43 1.68 14.91
C GLU A 87 -5.46 2.59 15.58
N HIS A 88 -6.31 3.23 14.79
CA HIS A 88 -7.38 4.08 15.30
C HIS A 88 -8.40 3.29 16.11
N HIS A 89 -8.89 2.15 15.59
CA HIS A 89 -9.79 1.27 16.33
C HIS A 89 -9.18 0.78 17.65
N ARG A 90 -7.88 0.43 17.63
CA ARG A 90 -7.15 0.03 18.83
C ARG A 90 -7.06 1.17 19.85
N ARG A 91 -6.71 2.38 19.43
CA ARG A 91 -6.67 3.56 20.31
C ARG A 91 -8.03 3.87 20.91
N GLN A 92 -9.08 3.84 20.10
CA GLN A 92 -10.45 4.03 20.57
C GLN A 92 -10.88 2.95 21.58
N ALA A 93 -10.48 1.70 21.38
CA ALA A 93 -10.76 0.62 22.33
C ALA A 93 -10.00 0.80 23.65
N GLU A 94 -8.72 1.20 23.59
CA GLU A 94 -7.90 1.50 24.77
C GLU A 94 -8.45 2.71 25.55
N GLU A 95 -8.84 3.77 24.85
CA GLU A 95 -9.49 4.97 25.41
C GLU A 95 -10.84 4.64 26.04
N ALA A 96 -11.68 3.85 25.35
CA ALA A 96 -12.97 3.40 25.89
C ALA A 96 -12.78 2.51 27.14
N ALA A 97 -11.82 1.58 27.11
CA ALA A 97 -11.50 0.74 28.26
C ALA A 97 -10.96 1.56 29.45
N ALA A 98 -10.13 2.57 29.19
CA ALA A 98 -9.65 3.49 30.21
C ALA A 98 -10.77 4.37 30.79
N ALA A 99 -11.73 4.81 29.97
CA ALA A 99 -12.91 5.55 30.42
C ALA A 99 -13.80 4.68 31.32
N VAL A 100 -14.06 3.43 30.93
CA VAL A 100 -14.83 2.46 31.76
C VAL A 100 -14.12 2.17 33.08
N LYS A 101 -12.78 2.01 33.05
CA LYS A 101 -11.97 1.81 34.26
C LYS A 101 -12.02 3.02 35.20
N THR A 102 -11.95 4.23 34.65
CA THR A 102 -12.06 5.48 35.41
C THR A 102 -13.46 5.64 36.03
N GLN A 103 -14.52 5.30 35.29
CA GLN A 103 -15.90 5.31 35.79
C GLN A 103 -16.11 4.31 36.93
N LEU A 104 -15.56 3.09 36.82
CA LEU A 104 -15.60 2.09 37.89
C LEU A 104 -14.83 2.54 39.14
N GLN A 105 -13.66 3.17 39.00
CA GLN A 105 -12.92 3.72 40.14
C GLN A 105 -13.68 4.87 40.82
N ALA A 106 -14.36 5.73 40.05
CA ALA A 106 -15.18 6.80 40.59
C ALA A 106 -16.48 6.31 41.27
N ALA A 107 -16.98 5.12 40.91
CA ALA A 107 -18.19 4.53 41.50
C ALA A 107 -17.92 3.70 42.77
N VAL A 108 -16.65 3.37 43.05
CA VAL A 108 -16.22 2.61 44.24
C VAL A 108 -15.68 3.53 45.36
N ALA A 109 -15.45 4.81 45.07
CA ALA A 109 -15.10 5.85 46.03
C ALA A 109 -16.36 6.57 46.53
#